data_AF-A0A1X4XZ97-F1
#
_entry.id   AF-A0A1X4XZ97-F1
#
_cell.length_a   1.000
_cell.length_b   1.000
_cell.length_c   1.000
_cell.angle_alpha   90.00
_cell.angle_beta   90.00
_cell.angle_gamma   90.00
#
_symmetry.space_group_name_H-M   'P 1'
#
loop_
_entity.id
_entity.type
_entity.pdbx_description
1 polymer ?
#
loop_
_entity_poly.entity_id
_entity_poly.type
_entity_poly.pdbx_seq_one_letter_code
_entity_poly.pdbx_strand_id
1 'polypeptide(L)'
;MLEYYLLAFKNYINFEGKATRKEFWYFHLVNFIIIATLLLLSYLIIPYLVGLYWLYSLAIVVPNVSLFVRRLHDIGKSGWYWLLLLIPVANIVVWLIVGLTESKTMEEIV
;
A
#
# COMPACT_ATOMS: atom_id res chain seq x y z
N MET A 1 -2.50 11.59 -8.75
CA MET A 1 -3.15 10.70 -7.74
C MET A 1 -3.60 9.39 -8.38
N LEU A 2 -4.52 9.40 -9.36
CA LEU A 2 -4.94 8.17 -10.08
C LEU A 2 -3.80 7.49 -10.84
N GLU A 3 -2.87 8.26 -11.41
CA GLU A 3 -1.69 7.73 -12.09
C GLU A 3 -0.84 6.83 -11.18
N TYR A 4 -0.66 7.21 -9.92
CA TYR A 4 0.09 6.41 -8.94
C TYR A 4 -0.64 5.13 -8.54
N TYR A 5 -1.97 5.18 -8.50
CA TYR A 5 -2.79 4.00 -8.27
C TYR A 5 -2.64 3.02 -9.44
N LEU A 6 -2.78 3.47 -10.68
CA LEU A 6 -2.57 2.63 -11.87
C LEU A 6 -1.12 2.12 -11.96
N LEU A 7 -0.14 2.92 -11.56
CA LEU A 7 1.26 2.52 -11.51
C LEU A 7 1.50 1.37 -10.52
N ALA A 8 0.83 1.36 -9.37
CA ALA A 8 0.90 0.26 -8.42
C ALA A 8 0.35 -1.05 -9.02
N PHE A 9 -0.76 -0.98 -9.77
CA PHE A 9 -1.30 -2.14 -10.50
C PHE A 9 -0.45 -2.56 -11.70
N LYS A 10 0.24 -1.63 -12.36
CA LYS A 10 1.16 -1.96 -13.46
C LYS A 10 2.40 -2.71 -12.96
N ASN A 11 2.90 -2.32 -11.78
CA ASN A 11 4.12 -2.89 -11.18
C ASN A 11 3.82 -3.85 -10.00
N TYR A 12 2.62 -4.44 -9.95
CA TYR A 12 2.18 -5.24 -8.80
C TYR A 12 2.98 -6.53 -8.58
N ILE A 13 3.55 -7.10 -9.64
CA ILE A 13 4.44 -8.27 -9.57
C ILE A 13 5.92 -7.91 -9.43
N ASN A 14 6.25 -6.63 -9.55
CA ASN A 14 7.62 -6.17 -9.41
C ASN A 14 7.89 -5.85 -7.93
N PHE A 15 8.73 -6.65 -7.30
CA PHE A 15 9.20 -6.45 -5.93
C PHE A 15 10.59 -5.79 -5.88
N GLU A 16 11.21 -5.59 -7.04
CA GLU A 16 12.49 -4.95 -7.18
C GLU A 16 12.32 -3.45 -7.48
N GLY A 17 13.31 -2.66 -7.05
CA GLY A 17 13.31 -1.22 -7.23
C GLY A 17 12.77 -0.45 -6.03
N LYS A 18 12.48 0.83 -6.27
CA LYS A 18 12.17 1.84 -5.26
C LYS A 18 10.79 2.42 -5.51
N ALA A 19 10.05 2.69 -4.45
CA ALA A 19 8.76 3.39 -4.52
C ALA A 19 8.88 4.75 -3.84
N THR A 20 8.43 5.80 -4.51
CA THR A 20 8.47 7.16 -3.93
C THR A 20 7.44 7.31 -2.82
N ARG A 21 7.65 8.26 -1.91
CA ARG A 21 6.67 8.61 -0.87
C ARG A 21 5.30 8.97 -1.47
N LYS A 22 5.28 9.68 -2.60
CA LYS A 22 4.04 10.06 -3.29
C LYS A 22 3.27 8.84 -3.77
N GLU A 23 3.96 7.88 -4.40
CA GLU A 23 3.35 6.60 -4.81
C GLU A 23 2.73 5.87 -3.62
N PHE A 24 3.47 5.78 -2.51
CA PHE A 24 2.99 5.15 -1.28
C PHE A 24 1.71 5.81 -0.76
N TRP A 25 1.71 7.12 -0.54
CA TRP A 25 0.57 7.81 0.06
C TRP A 25 -0.65 7.90 -0.86
N TYR A 26 -0.47 8.18 -2.15
CA TYR A 26 -1.60 8.26 -3.08
C TYR A 26 -2.26 6.89 -3.30
N PHE A 27 -1.50 5.80 -3.32
CA PHE A 27 -2.09 4.46 -3.40
C PHE A 27 -3.01 4.19 -2.21
N HIS A 28 -2.55 4.42 -0.98
CA HIS A 28 -3.36 4.19 0.22
C HIS A 28 -4.56 5.14 0.32
N LEU A 29 -4.40 6.40 -0.09
CA LEU A 29 -5.50 7.37 -0.12
C LEU A 29 -6.62 6.92 -1.08
N VAL A 30 -6.28 6.45 -2.28
CA VAL A 30 -7.27 5.96 -3.24
C VAL A 30 -7.98 4.70 -2.74
N ASN A 31 -7.22 3.74 -2.18
CA ASN A 31 -7.82 2.56 -1.57
C ASN A 31 -8.79 2.93 -0.43
N PHE A 32 -8.42 3.90 0.42
CA PHE A 32 -9.29 4.40 1.49
C PHE A 32 -10.60 4.97 0.94
N ILE A 33 -10.54 5.81 -0.10
CA ILE A 33 -11.74 6.38 -0.73
C ILE A 33 -12.62 5.28 -1.33
N ILE A 34 -12.05 4.31 -2.04
CA ILE A 34 -12.80 3.22 -2.67
C ILE A 34 -13.46 2.34 -1.60
N ILE A 35 -12.71 1.93 -0.56
CA ILE A 35 -13.24 1.12 0.53
C ILE A 35 -14.35 1.86 1.29
N ALA A 36 -14.13 3.13 1.65
CA ALA A 36 -15.13 3.94 2.33
C ALA A 36 -16.41 4.06 1.50
N THR A 37 -16.28 4.30 0.19
CA THR A 37 -17.43 4.37 -0.72
C THR A 37 -18.18 3.04 -0.80
N LEU A 38 -17.47 1.92 -0.93
CA LEU A 38 -18.09 0.59 -0.99
C LEU A 38 -18.83 0.25 0.31
N LEU A 39 -18.24 0.54 1.47
CA LEU A 39 -18.87 0.28 2.76
C LEU A 39 -20.10 1.17 3.00
N LEU A 40 -20.02 2.46 2.67
CA LEU A 40 -21.14 3.38 2.82
C LEU A 40 -22.32 2.99 1.91
N LEU A 41 -22.06 2.70 0.63
CA LEU A 41 -23.11 2.27 -0.31
C LEU A 41 -23.70 0.90 0.08
N SER A 42 -22.86 0.00 0.59
CA SER A 42 -23.30 -1.30 1.08
C SER A 42 -24.21 -1.18 2.30
N TYR A 43 -23.90 -0.26 3.22
CA TYR A 43 -24.69 -0.04 4.43
C TYR A 43 -26.01 0.69 4.15
N LEU A 44 -26.00 1.67 3.23
CA LEU A 44 -27.14 2.56 2.99
C LEU A 44 -28.13 2.05 1.93
N ILE A 45 -27.67 1.30 0.92
CA ILE A 45 -28.45 1.07 -0.30
C ILE A 45 -28.51 -0.41 -0.71
N ILE A 46 -27.36 -1.09 -0.83
CA ILE A 46 -27.28 -2.40 -1.51
C ILE A 46 -26.44 -3.39 -0.69
N PRO A 47 -27.04 -4.30 0.11
CA PRO A 47 -26.32 -5.27 0.93
C PRO A 47 -25.39 -6.21 0.14
N TYR A 48 -25.68 -6.45 -1.15
CA TYR A 48 -24.85 -7.30 -2.02
C TYR A 48 -23.50 -6.68 -2.39
N LEU A 49 -23.27 -5.38 -2.14
CA LEU A 49 -21.97 -4.74 -2.36
C LEU A 49 -20.89 -5.20 -1.38
N VAL A 50 -21.25 -5.88 -0.29
CA VAL A 50 -20.29 -6.56 0.60
C VAL A 50 -19.42 -7.54 -0.19
N GLY A 51 -19.98 -8.27 -1.16
CA GLY A 51 -19.20 -9.19 -2.00
C GLY A 51 -18.15 -8.47 -2.85
N LEU A 52 -18.50 -7.30 -3.39
CA LEU A 52 -17.57 -6.48 -4.17
C LEU A 52 -16.45 -5.89 -3.30
N TYR A 53 -16.76 -5.50 -2.05
CA TYR A 53 -15.76 -5.10 -1.07
C TYR A 53 -14.73 -6.21 -0.83
N TRP A 54 -15.17 -7.46 -0.64
CA TRP A 54 -14.25 -8.59 -0.45
C TRP A 54 -13.39 -8.85 -1.68
N LEU A 55 -13.99 -8.83 -2.87
CA LEU A 55 -13.26 -9.02 -4.13
C LEU A 55 -12.21 -7.94 -4.36
N TYR A 56 -12.58 -6.67 -4.14
CA TYR A 56 -11.66 -5.54 -4.22
C TYR A 56 -10.53 -5.67 -3.19
N SER A 57 -10.88 -6.01 -1.94
CA SER A 57 -9.91 -6.20 -0.86
C SER A 57 -8.87 -7.25 -1.20
N LEU A 58 -9.26 -8.34 -1.87
CA LEU A 58 -8.35 -9.37 -2.35
C LEU A 58 -7.47 -8.87 -3.51
N ALA A 59 -8.06 -8.14 -4.47
CA ALA A 59 -7.34 -7.62 -5.62
C ALA A 59 -6.21 -6.65 -5.24
N ILE A 60 -6.37 -5.88 -4.16
CA ILE A 60 -5.38 -4.90 -3.71
C ILE A 60 -4.26 -5.50 -2.86
N VAL A 61 -4.37 -6.75 -2.40
CA VAL A 61 -3.36 -7.37 -1.53
C VAL A 61 -2.00 -7.36 -2.21
N VAL A 62 -1.91 -7.91 -3.43
CA VAL A 62 -0.65 -8.04 -4.16
C VAL A 62 0.01 -6.68 -4.44
N PRO A 63 -0.67 -5.68 -5.04
CA PRO A 63 -0.05 -4.37 -5.25
C PRO A 63 0.30 -3.66 -3.93
N ASN A 64 -0.46 -3.86 -2.85
CA ASN A 64 -0.13 -3.32 -1.54
C ASN A 64 1.18 -3.91 -0.99
N VAL A 65 1.35 -5.24 -1.06
CA VAL A 65 2.60 -5.91 -0.64
C VAL A 65 3.77 -5.45 -1.51
N SER A 66 3.62 -5.45 -2.84
CA SER A 66 4.68 -5.00 -3.76
C SER A 66 5.14 -3.57 -3.46
N LEU A 67 4.19 -2.65 -3.27
CA LEU A 67 4.50 -1.25 -2.98
C LEU A 67 5.23 -1.11 -1.64
N PHE A 68 4.80 -1.85 -0.62
CA PHE A 68 5.42 -1.83 0.69
C PHE A 68 6.85 -2.36 0.65
N VAL A 69 7.09 -3.47 -0.04
CA VAL A 69 8.42 -4.06 -0.24
C VAL A 69 9.35 -3.10 -0.98
N ARG A 70 8.89 -2.50 -2.08
CA ARG A 70 9.68 -1.50 -2.82
C ARG A 70 9.99 -0.26 -2.00
N ARG A 71 9.07 0.12 -1.10
CA ARG A 71 9.30 1.25 -0.19
C ARG A 71 10.30 0.91 0.92
N LEU A 72 10.27 -0.32 1.43
CA LEU A 72 11.30 -0.82 2.36
C LEU A 72 12.68 -0.83 1.70
N HIS A 73 12.78 -1.25 0.46
CA HIS A 73 14.03 -1.20 -0.31
C HIS A 73 14.52 0.23 -0.52
N ASP A 74 13.62 1.19 -0.73
CA ASP A 74 13.96 2.61 -0.88
C ASP A 74 14.57 3.24 0.38
N ILE A 75 14.18 2.77 1.57
CA ILE A 75 14.79 3.19 2.85
C ILE A 75 16.00 2.33 3.26
N GLY A 76 16.47 1.43 2.38
CA GLY A 76 17.61 0.54 2.62
C GLY A 76 17.31 -0.56 3.64
N LYS A 77 16.04 -0.97 3.80
CA LYS A 77 15.61 -2.10 4.63
C LYS A 77 15.24 -3.28 3.74
N SER A 78 15.34 -4.49 4.29
CA SER A 78 14.95 -5.71 3.57
C SER A 78 13.43 -5.76 3.35
N GLY A 79 12.98 -6.29 2.21
CA GLY A 79 11.56 -6.50 1.92
C GLY A 79 10.84 -7.40 2.93
N TRP A 80 11.58 -8.27 3.64
CA TRP A 80 11.04 -9.16 4.68
C TRP A 80 10.38 -8.43 5.85
N TYR A 81 10.72 -7.15 6.10
CA TYR A 81 10.08 -6.35 7.13
C TYR A 81 8.58 -6.13 6.89
N TRP A 82 8.09 -6.38 5.66
CA TRP A 82 6.66 -6.41 5.37
C TRP A 82 5.90 -7.41 6.26
N LEU A 83 6.52 -8.52 6.68
CA LEU A 83 5.88 -9.52 7.55
C LEU A 83 5.44 -8.94 8.91
N LEU A 84 6.09 -7.85 9.36
CA LEU A 84 5.70 -7.17 10.60
C LEU A 84 4.30 -6.55 10.50
N LEU A 85 3.79 -6.31 9.29
CA LEU A 85 2.42 -5.84 9.07
C LEU A 85 1.36 -6.92 9.37
N LEU A 86 1.75 -8.19 9.45
CA LEU A 86 0.84 -9.27 9.87
C LEU A 86 0.52 -9.20 11.37
N ILE A 87 1.32 -8.46 12.15
CA ILE A 87 1.06 -8.22 13.56
C ILE A 87 0.13 -6.99 13.66
N PRO A 88 -1.13 -7.14 14.13
CA PRO A 88 -2.14 -6.08 14.04
C PRO A 88 -1.72 -4.73 14.64
N VAL A 89 -1.05 -4.75 15.79
CA VAL A 89 -0.60 -3.53 16.49
C VAL A 89 0.64 -2.92 15.83
N ALA A 90 1.58 -3.76 15.37
CA ALA A 90 2.81 -3.26 14.73
C ALA A 90 2.54 -2.73 13.31
N ASN A 91 1.49 -3.22 12.65
CA ASN A 91 1.13 -2.86 11.28
C ASN A 91 1.04 -1.34 11.09
N ILE A 92 0.23 -0.65 11.92
CA ILE A 92 0.00 0.79 11.78
C ILE A 92 1.29 1.58 12.01
N VAL A 93 2.07 1.20 13.02
CA VAL A 93 3.32 1.90 13.39
C VAL A 93 4.36 1.74 12.29
N VAL A 94 4.60 0.51 11.81
CA VAL A 94 5.56 0.24 10.73
C VAL A 94 5.10 0.91 9.44
N TRP A 95 3.81 0.86 9.13
CA TRP A 95 3.23 1.52 7.95
C TRP A 95 3.46 3.03 7.96
N LEU A 96 3.22 3.70 9.09
CA LEU A 96 3.50 5.13 9.25
C LEU A 96 4.99 5.44 9.13
N ILE A 97 5.85 4.69 9.82
CA ILE A 97 7.30 4.92 9.78
C ILE A 97 7.80 4.79 8.34
N VAL A 98 7.44 3.72 7.64
CA VAL A 98 7.86 3.48 6.23
C VAL A 98 7.30 4.56 5.30
N GLY A 99 6.05 4.99 5.50
CA GLY A 99 5.45 6.06 4.72
C GLY A 99 6.10 7.44 4.94
N LEU A 100 6.58 7.72 6.16
CA LEU A 100 7.13 9.01 6.56
C LEU A 100 8.66 9.10 6.48
N THR A 101 9.40 7.99 6.41
CA THR A 101 10.89 8.01 6.38
C THR A 101 11.42 8.61 5.07
N GLU A 102 12.58 9.27 5.05
CA GLU A 102 13.19 9.77 3.79
C GLU A 102 13.79 8.64 2.97
N SER A 103 13.79 8.79 1.64
CA SER A 103 14.60 7.90 0.79
C SER A 103 16.07 8.14 1.13
N LYS A 104 16.83 7.08 1.38
CA LYS A 104 18.26 7.23 1.65
C LYS A 104 18.96 7.84 0.44
N THR A 105 19.73 8.91 0.65
CA THR A 105 20.62 9.45 -0.37
C THR A 105 21.85 8.55 -0.50
N MET A 106 22.51 8.55 -1.67
CA MET A 106 23.67 7.67 -1.94
C MET A 106 24.85 7.92 -0.97
N GLU A 107 24.88 9.08 -0.32
CA GLU A 107 25.90 9.46 0.68
C GLU A 107 25.75 8.70 2.00
N GLU A 108 24.56 8.19 2.34
CA GLU A 108 24.31 7.46 3.59
C GLU A 108 24.58 5.94 3.51
N ILE A 109 24.98 5.46 2.33
CA ILE A 109 25.18 4.02 2.05
C ILE A 109 26.68 3.67 1.89
N VAL A 110 27.56 4.67 1.80
CA VAL A 110 29.03 4.53 1.75
C VAL A 110 29.62 4.82 3.13
#